data_AF-K1E123-F1
#
_entry.id   AF-K1E123-F1
#
_cell.length_a   1.000
_cell.length_b   1.000
_cell.length_c   1.000
_cell.angle_alpha   90.00
_cell.angle_beta   90.00
_cell.angle_gamma   90.00
#
_symmetry.space_group_name_H-M   'P 1'
#
loop_
_entity.id
_entity.type
_entity.pdbx_description
1 polymer ?
#
loop_
_entity_poly.entity_id
_entity_poly.type
_entity_poly.pdbx_seq_one_letter_code
_entity_poly.pdbx_strand_id
1 'polypeptide(L)'
;MESLTVPTGYGVEIASLLDTHTRHGLDAIAQVDLGCRAHRHQRDHDLAVMAAELLAVVHARRHGEPVDVTIASETLEQFTREGGWRTRALPLRQRPPAATQPGYPAGAR
;
A
#
# COMPACT_ATOMS: atom_id res chain seq x y z
N MET A 1 12.24 -8.67 -3.51
CA MET A 1 11.28 -7.58 -3.79
C MET A 1 10.94 -7.44 -5.27
N GLU A 2 11.86 -7.73 -6.19
CA GLU A 2 11.64 -7.56 -7.64
C GLU A 2 10.46 -8.32 -8.24
N SER A 3 9.98 -9.36 -7.56
CA SER A 3 8.83 -10.18 -7.93
C SER A 3 7.49 -9.68 -7.36
N LEU A 4 7.46 -8.54 -6.67
CA LEU A 4 6.26 -7.99 -6.02
C LEU A 4 5.54 -7.00 -6.91
N THR A 5 4.21 -7.06 -6.93
CA THR A 5 3.36 -5.99 -7.44
C THR A 5 3.32 -4.85 -6.40
N VAL A 6 3.66 -3.62 -6.79
CA VAL A 6 3.88 -2.53 -5.84
C VAL A 6 2.78 -1.47 -5.95
N PRO A 7 1.93 -1.27 -4.93
CA PRO A 7 0.98 -0.17 -4.91
C PRO A 7 1.66 1.19 -5.03
N THR A 8 0.97 2.16 -5.61
CA THR A 8 1.36 3.58 -5.48
C THR A 8 0.86 4.15 -4.15
N GLY A 9 1.43 5.27 -3.70
CA GLY A 9 1.02 5.89 -2.44
C GLY A 9 1.49 5.14 -1.20
N TYR A 10 0.65 5.11 -0.17
CA TYR A 10 0.97 4.61 1.17
C TYR A 10 0.79 3.10 1.34
N GLY A 11 0.36 2.39 0.29
CA GLY A 11 0.15 0.94 0.33
C GLY A 11 1.42 0.08 0.26
N VAL A 12 2.58 0.68 -0.03
CA VAL A 12 3.82 -0.06 -0.35
C VAL A 12 4.29 -0.93 0.81
N GLU A 13 4.33 -0.38 2.02
CA GLU A 13 4.86 -1.07 3.19
C GLU A 13 3.97 -2.25 3.60
N ILE A 14 2.65 -2.06 3.63
CA ILE A 14 1.71 -3.12 3.99
C ILE A 14 1.67 -4.22 2.91
N ALA A 15 1.74 -3.85 1.63
CA ALA A 15 1.85 -4.82 0.54
C ALA A 15 3.10 -5.68 0.69
N SER A 16 4.24 -5.06 0.96
CA SER A 16 5.52 -5.77 1.13
C SER A 16 5.46 -6.74 2.31
N LEU A 17 4.84 -6.34 3.43
CA LEU A 17 4.66 -7.21 4.59
C LEU A 17 3.76 -8.42 4.28
N LEU A 18 2.58 -8.18 3.69
CA LEU A 18 1.63 -9.22 3.35
C LEU A 18 2.17 -10.19 2.31
N ASP A 19 2.82 -9.68 1.26
CA ASP A 19 3.36 -10.51 0.19
C ASP A 19 4.56 -11.34 0.68
N THR A 20 5.40 -10.78 1.56
CA THR A 20 6.51 -11.53 2.19
C THR A 20 5.97 -12.65 3.06
N HIS A 21 4.99 -12.35 3.93
CA HIS A 21 4.35 -13.37 4.76
C HIS A 21 3.72 -14.48 3.92
N THR A 22 3.00 -14.10 2.86
CA THR A 22 2.29 -15.05 1.99
C THR A 22 3.25 -15.98 1.24
N ARG A 23 4.41 -15.47 0.80
CA ARG A 23 5.37 -16.23 -0.02
C ARG A 23 6.42 -16.99 0.80
N HIS A 24 6.76 -16.48 1.99
CA HIS A 24 7.92 -16.97 2.74
C HIS A 24 7.60 -17.32 4.20
N GLY A 25 6.36 -17.11 4.66
CA GLY A 25 5.95 -17.38 6.03
C GLY A 25 6.45 -16.34 7.04
N LEU A 26 6.06 -16.53 8.30
CA LEU A 26 6.39 -15.60 9.38
C LEU A 26 7.89 -15.62 9.73
N ASP A 27 8.56 -16.77 9.57
CA ASP A 27 10.00 -16.93 9.86
C ASP A 27 10.89 -16.08 8.96
N ALA A 28 10.37 -15.59 7.83
CA ALA A 28 11.04 -14.64 6.94
C ALA A 28 10.93 -13.17 7.39
N ILE A 29 10.21 -12.90 8.50
CA ILE A 29 9.95 -11.55 9.02
C ILE A 29 10.55 -11.43 10.42
N ALA A 30 11.41 -10.44 10.60
CA ALA A 30 11.93 -10.06 11.90
C ALA A 30 11.58 -8.60 12.23
N GLN A 31 11.50 -8.30 13.52
CA GLN A 31 11.34 -6.94 14.03
C GLN A 31 12.60 -6.54 14.80
N VAL A 32 13.03 -5.30 14.65
CA VAL A 32 14.22 -4.75 15.31
C VAL A 32 13.83 -3.47 16.03
N ASP A 33 14.25 -3.35 17.29
CA ASP A 33 14.08 -2.11 18.06
C ASP A 33 15.01 -1.02 17.51
N LEU A 34 14.43 0.12 17.13
CA LEU A 34 15.15 1.29 16.62
C LEU A 34 15.25 2.42 17.65
N GLY A 35 14.78 2.20 18.88
CA GLY A 35 14.66 3.23 19.91
C GLY A 35 13.56 4.24 19.57
N CYS A 36 13.90 5.54 19.61
CA CYS A 36 12.92 6.62 19.42
C CYS A 36 12.96 7.20 18.01
N ARG A 37 11.77 7.34 17.40
CA ARG A 37 11.59 8.02 16.11
C ARG A 37 10.53 9.11 16.23
N ALA A 38 10.89 10.32 15.87
CA ALA A 38 9.95 11.41 15.65
C ALA A 38 9.69 11.59 14.14
N HIS A 39 8.45 11.89 13.77
CA HIS A 39 8.06 12.22 12.40
C HIS A 39 7.06 13.37 12.42
N ARG A 40 6.86 14.02 11.26
CA ARG A 40 5.90 15.13 11.14
C ARG A 40 4.47 14.62 11.32
N HIS A 41 3.68 15.31 12.14
CA HIS A 41 2.25 15.02 12.23
C HIS A 41 1.57 15.30 10.88
N GLN A 42 0.79 14.32 10.41
CA GLN A 42 -0.13 14.51 9.30
C GLN A 42 -1.45 15.06 9.81
N ARG A 43 -2.17 15.77 8.94
CA ARG A 43 -3.53 16.25 9.26
C ARG A 43 -4.51 15.08 9.17
N ASP A 44 -5.56 15.07 9.99
CA ASP A 44 -6.55 13.98 10.05
C ASP A 44 -7.11 13.61 8.66
N HIS A 45 -7.40 14.61 7.82
CA HIS A 45 -7.92 14.37 6.48
C HIS A 45 -6.90 13.74 5.54
N ASP A 46 -5.59 13.89 5.78
CA ASP A 46 -4.52 13.23 5.03
C ASP A 46 -4.40 11.77 5.50
N LEU A 47 -4.53 11.53 6.80
CA LEU A 47 -4.56 10.18 7.38
C LEU A 47 -5.76 9.34 6.89
N ALA A 48 -6.92 9.95 6.69
CA ALA A 48 -8.09 9.22 6.18
C ALA A 48 -7.92 8.76 4.72
N VAL A 49 -7.20 9.51 3.88
CA VAL A 49 -6.82 9.07 2.53
C VAL A 49 -5.85 7.89 2.60
N MET A 50 -4.82 8.00 3.45
CA MET A 50 -3.87 6.92 3.72
C MET A 50 -4.57 5.64 4.21
N ALA A 51 -5.52 5.77 5.15
CA ALA A 51 -6.29 4.64 5.66
C ALA A 51 -7.11 3.95 4.56
N ALA A 52 -7.74 4.72 3.67
CA ALA A 52 -8.49 4.17 2.54
C ALA A 52 -7.56 3.41 1.56
N GLU A 53 -6.39 3.96 1.26
CA GLU A 53 -5.36 3.27 0.44
C GLU A 53 -4.92 1.95 1.08
N LEU A 54 -4.58 1.97 2.38
CA LEU A 54 -4.17 0.78 3.14
C LEU A 54 -5.27 -0.30 3.10
N LEU A 55 -6.52 0.06 3.34
CA LEU A 55 -7.65 -0.87 3.30
C LEU A 55 -7.84 -1.49 1.92
N ALA A 56 -7.74 -0.70 0.85
CA ALA A 56 -7.83 -1.20 -0.51
C ALA A 56 -6.70 -2.21 -0.81
N VAL A 57 -5.46 -1.90 -0.39
CA VAL A 57 -4.30 -2.77 -0.60
C VAL A 57 -4.42 -4.08 0.18
N VAL A 58 -4.88 -4.03 1.44
CA VAL A 58 -5.15 -5.23 2.25
C VAL A 58 -6.25 -6.07 1.60
N HIS A 59 -7.32 -5.43 1.12
CA HIS A 59 -8.41 -6.12 0.45
C HIS A 59 -7.93 -6.82 -0.84
N ALA A 60 -7.05 -6.17 -1.62
CA ALA A 60 -6.44 -6.73 -2.83
C ALA A 60 -5.67 -8.03 -2.59
N ARG A 61 -5.16 -8.23 -1.36
CA ARG A 61 -4.25 -9.32 -0.99
C ARG A 61 -4.87 -10.37 -0.07
N ARG A 62 -6.14 -10.21 0.30
CA ARG A 62 -6.80 -11.04 1.31
C ARG A 62 -6.86 -12.54 0.98
N HIS A 63 -6.70 -12.92 -0.30
CA HIS A 63 -6.83 -14.29 -0.79
C HIS A 63 -5.52 -14.83 -1.38
N GLY A 64 -4.38 -14.21 -1.07
CA GLY A 64 -3.07 -14.60 -1.59
C GLY A 64 -2.55 -13.60 -2.60
N GLU A 65 -2.42 -14.01 -3.87
CA GLU A 65 -1.85 -13.14 -4.91
C GLU A 65 -2.69 -11.85 -5.07
N PRO A 66 -2.04 -10.69 -5.26
CA PRO A 66 -2.73 -9.42 -5.43
C PRO A 66 -3.70 -9.45 -6.62
N VAL A 67 -4.96 -9.14 -6.36
CA VAL A 67 -5.99 -8.94 -7.39
C VAL A 67 -6.35 -7.46 -7.50
N ASP A 68 -6.81 -7.04 -8.68
CA ASP A 68 -7.42 -5.72 -8.83
C ASP A 68 -8.70 -5.66 -7.98
N VAL A 69 -8.80 -4.65 -7.14
CA VAL A 69 -9.96 -4.44 -6.27
C VAL A 69 -11.01 -3.65 -7.04
N THR A 70 -12.21 -4.21 -7.15
CA THR A 70 -13.37 -3.43 -7.57
C THR A 70 -13.68 -2.39 -6.50
N ILE A 71 -13.37 -1.14 -6.79
CA ILE A 71 -13.66 0.00 -5.93
C ILE A 71 -14.96 0.67 -6.34
N ALA A 72 -15.70 1.14 -5.35
CA ALA A 72 -16.90 1.94 -5.60
C ALA A 72 -16.58 3.33 -6.14
N SER A 73 -15.39 3.87 -5.82
CA SER A 73 -14.92 5.18 -6.26
C SER A 73 -13.40 5.28 -6.23
N GLU A 74 -12.81 6.06 -7.14
CA GLU A 74 -11.41 6.51 -7.11
C GLU A 74 -11.23 7.79 -6.27
N THR A 75 -12.28 8.21 -5.56
CA THR A 75 -12.25 9.35 -4.65
C THR A 75 -12.78 9.00 -3.27
N LEU A 76 -12.28 9.73 -2.27
CA LEU A 76 -12.77 9.74 -0.90
C LEU A 76 -13.49 11.05 -0.62
N GLU A 77 -14.76 10.95 -0.24
CA GLU A 77 -15.56 12.07 0.25
C GLU A 77 -15.34 12.25 1.75
N GLN A 78 -14.97 13.45 2.18
CA GLN A 78 -14.68 13.78 3.56
C GLN A 78 -15.54 14.95 4.01
N PHE A 79 -16.25 14.80 5.12
CA PHE A 79 -16.94 15.93 5.75
C PHE A 79 -15.95 16.72 6.60
N THR A 80 -15.90 18.04 6.40
CA THR A 80 -14.96 18.93 7.08
C THR A 80 -15.58 19.54 8.34
N ARG A 81 -14.74 19.93 9.31
CA ARG A 81 -15.21 20.59 10.55
C ARG A 81 -15.78 21.98 10.30
N GLU A 82 -15.43 22.61 9.19
CA GLU A 82 -15.94 23.93 8.76
C GLU A 82 -17.35 23.85 8.16
N GLY A 83 -17.89 22.63 7.99
CA GLY A 83 -19.19 22.39 7.37
C GLY A 83 -19.06 22.31 5.86
N GLY A 84 -19.17 21.09 5.32
CA GLY A 84 -19.12 20.86 3.89
C GLY A 84 -18.32 19.62 3.50
N TRP A 85 -18.47 19.23 2.24
CA TRP A 85 -17.80 18.07 1.66
C TRP A 85 -16.51 18.47 0.96
N ARG A 86 -15.52 17.58 1.06
CA ARG A 86 -14.26 17.65 0.34
C ARG A 86 -13.98 16.32 -0.33
N THR A 87 -13.84 16.34 -1.65
CA THR A 87 -13.42 15.21 -2.46
C THR A 87 -11.89 15.11 -2.51
N ARG A 88 -11.34 13.90 -2.39
CA ARG A 88 -9.90 13.61 -2.50
C ARG A 88 -9.68 12.44 -3.44
N ALA A 89 -8.68 12.52 -4.32
CA ALA A 89 -8.28 11.37 -5.11
C ALA A 89 -7.68 10.26 -4.23
N LEU A 90 -7.98 9.01 -4.55
CA LEU A 90 -7.37 7.82 -3.96
C LEU A 90 -6.40 7.18 -4.98
N PRO A 91 -5.09 7.22 -4.74
CA PRO A 91 -4.10 6.62 -5.63
C PRO A 91 -4.08 5.10 -5.43
N LEU A 92 -4.86 4.39 -6.24
CA LEU A 92 -5.02 2.93 -6.13
C LEU A 92 -4.31 2.15 -7.24
N ARG A 93 -3.51 2.83 -8.06
CA ARG A 93 -2.71 2.19 -9.11
C ARG A 93 -1.65 1.30 -8.49
N GLN A 94 -1.40 0.15 -9.13
CA GLN A 94 -0.29 -0.74 -8.80
C GLN A 94 0.70 -0.78 -9.96
N ARG A 95 1.98 -0.91 -9.64
CA ARG A 95 3.06 -1.16 -10.60
C ARG A 95 3.30 -2.67 -10.68
N PRO A 96 3.48 -3.22 -11.89
CA PRO A 96 3.85 -4.63 -12.04
C PRO A 96 5.22 -4.92 -11.40
N PRO A 97 5.56 -6.20 -11.18
CA PRO A 97 6.87 -6.59 -10.67
C PRO A 97 8.01 -6.01 -11.51
N ALA A 98 9.06 -5.53 -10.85
CA ALA A 98 10.23 -4.95 -11.54
C ALA A 98 10.85 -5.95 -12.52
N ALA A 99 10.86 -7.24 -12.15
CA ALA A 99 11.37 -8.32 -12.98
C ALA A 99 10.60 -8.53 -14.30
N THR A 100 9.39 -7.98 -14.45
CA THR A 100 8.63 -8.06 -15.71
C THR A 100 8.85 -6.85 -16.63
N GLN A 101 9.62 -5.84 -16.19
CA GLN A 101 9.83 -4.63 -16.96
C GLN A 101 10.91 -4.80 -18.03
N PRO A 102 10.77 -4.16 -19.21
CA PRO A 102 11.81 -4.15 -20.23
C PRO A 102 13.13 -3.61 -19.68
N GLY A 103 14.24 -4.31 -19.97
CA GLY A 103 15.59 -3.91 -19.52
C GLY A 103 15.97 -4.37 -18.12
N TYR A 104 15.11 -5.12 -17.42
CA TYR A 104 15.49 -5.74 -16.15
C TYR A 104 16.54 -6.84 -16.37
N PRO A 105 17.69 -6.84 -15.67
CA PRO A 105 18.73 -7.84 -15.87
C PRO A 105 18.24 -9.23 -15.48
N ALA A 106 18.38 -10.21 -16.38
CA ALA A 106 18.02 -11.59 -16.10
C ALA A 106 18.99 -12.18 -15.06
N GLY A 107 18.48 -12.56 -13.89
CA GLY A 107 19.22 -13.38 -12.92
C GLY A 107 19.63 -12.74 -11.59
N ALA A 108 19.00 -11.64 -11.16
CA ALA A 108 19.13 -11.16 -9.79
C ALA A 108 18.35 -12.05 -8.78
N ARG A 109 18.73 -13.32 -8.66
CA ARG A 109 18.24 -14.22 -7.59
C ARG A 109 19.18 -14.22 -6.41
#